data_AF-A0A0G4K540-F1
#
_entry.id   AF-A0A0G4K540-F1
#
_cell.length_a   1.000
_cell.length_b   1.000
_cell.length_c   1.000
_cell.angle_alpha   90.00
_cell.angle_beta   90.00
_cell.angle_gamma   90.00
#
_symmetry.space_group_name_H-M   'P 1'
#
loop_
_entity.id
_entity.type
_entity.pdbx_description
1 polymer ?
#
loop_
_entity_poly.entity_id
_entity_poly.type
_entity_poly.pdbx_seq_one_letter_code
_entity_poly.pdbx_strand_id
1 'polypeptide(L)'
;MGGFNDCPNPETQAAIFKYWYEKYNAYPAVVGYDTWELWVEKQPQTEEEARELAIEHYYFCFDRVDQSGEDYDHGKLAGTLLKSDVWYFWWD
;
A
#
# COMPACT_ATOMS: atom_id res chain seq x y z
N MET A 1 8.49 -4.86 12.90
CA MET A 1 7.17 -5.50 12.74
C MET A 1 7.21 -6.42 11.53
N GLY A 2 6.34 -7.42 11.45
CA GLY A 2 6.25 -8.36 10.33
C GLY A 2 6.15 -9.81 10.76
N GLY A 3 5.55 -10.66 9.92
CA GLY A 3 5.34 -12.08 10.21
C GLY A 3 4.24 -12.37 11.24
N PHE A 4 3.36 -11.41 11.46
CA PHE A 4 2.11 -11.56 12.22
C PHE A 4 0.94 -11.48 11.23
N ASN A 5 -0.03 -12.41 11.34
CA ASN A 5 -1.03 -12.67 10.30
C ASN A 5 -0.36 -12.85 8.92
N ASP A 6 -0.95 -12.27 7.89
CA ASP A 6 -0.39 -12.25 6.53
C ASP A 6 0.51 -11.03 6.26
N CYS A 7 0.91 -10.29 7.30
CA CYS A 7 1.89 -9.23 7.18
C CYS A 7 3.23 -9.82 6.71
N PRO A 8 3.79 -9.37 5.56
CA PRO A 8 5.05 -9.91 5.05
C PRO A 8 6.17 -9.84 6.10
N ASN A 9 7.18 -10.69 5.98
CA ASN A 9 8.33 -10.59 6.88
C ASN A 9 9.08 -9.25 6.69
N PRO A 10 9.87 -8.81 7.67
CA PRO A 10 10.58 -7.52 7.60
C PRO A 10 11.46 -7.36 6.35
N GLU A 11 12.09 -8.45 5.88
CA GLU A 11 12.96 -8.44 4.71
C GLU A 11 12.17 -8.16 3.41
N THR A 12 11.02 -8.80 3.26
CA THR A 12 10.09 -8.57 2.14
C THR A 12 9.51 -7.16 2.20
N GLN A 13 9.11 -6.68 3.39
CA GLN A 13 8.64 -5.30 3.57
C GLN A 13 9.72 -4.30 3.13
N ALA A 14 10.96 -4.47 3.58
CA ALA A 14 12.07 -3.58 3.23
C ALA A 14 12.35 -3.57 1.72
N ALA A 15 12.29 -4.73 1.06
CA ALA A 15 12.45 -4.82 -0.39
C ALA A 15 11.34 -4.08 -1.15
N ILE A 16 10.09 -4.25 -0.73
CA ILE A 16 8.92 -3.59 -1.33
C ILE A 16 8.97 -2.08 -1.09
N PHE A 17 9.26 -1.64 0.13
CA PHE A 17 9.37 -0.21 0.45
C PHE A 17 10.52 0.45 -0.31
N LYS A 18 11.64 -0.25 -0.50
CA LYS A 18 12.72 0.25 -1.36
C LYS A 18 12.26 0.43 -2.81
N TYR A 19 11.55 -0.56 -3.37
CA TYR A 19 11.01 -0.46 -4.72
C TYR A 19 10.02 0.71 -4.87
N TRP A 20 9.11 0.88 -3.92
CA TRP A 20 8.18 2.02 -3.91
C TRP A 20 8.86 3.36 -3.67
N TYR A 21 9.93 3.41 -2.87
CA TYR A 21 10.74 4.61 -2.71
C TYR A 21 11.38 5.02 -4.05
N GLU A 22 11.97 4.09 -4.77
CA GLU A 22 12.61 4.37 -6.07
C GLU A 22 11.61 4.88 -7.12
N LYS A 23 10.38 4.35 -7.13
CA LYS A 23 9.34 4.71 -8.11
C LYS A 23 8.54 5.96 -7.72
N TYR A 24 8.10 6.04 -6.47
CA TYR A 24 7.13 7.02 -5.99
C TYR A 24 7.67 7.97 -4.91
N ASN A 25 8.93 7.81 -4.50
CA ASN A 25 9.47 8.43 -3.29
C ASN A 25 8.56 8.17 -2.07
N ALA A 26 7.99 6.96 -2.01
CA ALA A 26 7.17 6.50 -0.90
C ALA A 26 8.07 5.97 0.22
N TYR A 27 7.90 6.46 1.45
CA TYR A 27 8.69 6.02 2.60
C TYR A 27 7.85 5.85 3.85
N PRO A 28 8.20 4.91 4.74
CA PRO A 28 7.45 4.72 5.97
C PRO A 28 7.51 5.95 6.88
N ALA A 29 6.34 6.44 7.27
CA ALA A 29 6.18 7.61 8.14
C ALA A 29 5.69 7.21 9.54
N VAL A 30 4.79 6.23 9.64
CA VAL A 30 4.26 5.72 10.92
C VAL A 30 4.24 4.19 10.88
N VAL A 31 4.61 3.58 12.00
CA VAL A 31 4.47 2.14 12.25
C VAL A 31 3.66 1.90 13.52
N GLY A 32 2.56 1.16 13.39
CA GLY A 32 1.66 0.79 14.49
C GLY A 32 2.05 -0.54 15.13
N TYR A 33 1.05 -1.29 15.61
CA TYR A 33 1.21 -2.70 16.02
C TYR A 33 0.93 -3.67 14.86
N ASP A 34 -0.02 -3.29 14.03
CA ASP A 34 -0.61 -4.03 12.93
C ASP A 34 -0.77 -3.13 11.70
N THR A 35 -0.19 -1.93 11.69
CA THR A 35 -0.37 -0.93 10.64
C THR A 35 0.93 -0.31 10.16
N TRP A 36 0.89 0.16 8.91
CA TRP A 36 1.90 1.02 8.29
C TRP A 36 1.24 2.21 7.60
N GLU A 37 1.82 3.39 7.78
CA GLU A 37 1.57 4.56 6.94
C GLU A 37 2.84 4.95 6.21
N LEU A 38 2.76 5.05 4.88
CA LEU A 38 3.82 5.57 4.04
C LEU A 38 3.40 6.94 3.51
N TRP A 39 4.32 7.91 3.58
CA TRP A 39 4.18 9.19 2.90
C TRP A 39 4.72 9.06 1.48
N VAL A 40 4.04 9.67 0.50
CA VAL A 40 4.33 9.54 -0.93
C VAL A 40 4.46 10.91 -1.56
N GLU A 41 5.63 11.22 -2.13
CA GLU A 41 5.86 12.53 -2.77
C GLU A 41 5.54 12.54 -4.26
N LYS A 42 5.52 11.37 -4.92
CA LYS A 42 5.16 11.23 -6.32
C LYS A 42 4.02 10.24 -6.45
N GLN A 43 2.81 10.76 -6.55
CA GLN A 43 1.62 9.95 -6.81
C GLN A 43 1.65 9.38 -8.23
N PRO A 44 0.94 8.27 -8.50
CA PRO A 44 0.66 7.85 -9.86
C PRO A 44 0.06 9.00 -10.68
N GLN A 45 0.51 9.17 -11.92
CA GLN A 45 0.07 10.28 -12.78
C GLN A 45 -1.03 9.87 -13.76
N THR A 46 -1.26 8.57 -13.92
CA THR A 46 -2.27 8.01 -14.83
C THR A 46 -3.14 6.97 -14.15
N GLU A 47 -4.35 6.77 -14.66
CA GLU A 47 -5.22 5.70 -14.14
C GLU A 47 -4.62 4.30 -14.33
N GLU A 48 -3.84 4.09 -15.39
CA GLU A 48 -3.18 2.82 -15.65
C GLU A 48 -2.12 2.54 -14.57
N GLU A 49 -1.26 3.51 -14.29
CA GLU A 49 -0.25 3.41 -13.24
C GLU A 49 -0.89 3.19 -11.86
N ALA A 50 -2.01 3.86 -11.59
CA ALA A 50 -2.74 3.70 -10.33
C ALA A 50 -3.40 2.32 -10.20
N ARG A 51 -3.89 1.72 -11.30
CA ARG A 51 -4.44 0.36 -11.31
C ARG A 51 -3.35 -0.67 -11.07
N GLU A 52 -2.18 -0.52 -11.69
CA GLU A 52 -1.02 -1.38 -11.44
C GLU A 52 -0.59 -1.29 -9.97
N LEU A 53 -0.46 -0.08 -9.43
CA LEU A 53 -0.11 0.13 -8.03
C LEU A 53 -1.15 -0.44 -7.07
N ALA A 54 -2.45 -0.34 -7.40
CA ALA A 54 -3.51 -0.95 -6.59
C ALA A 54 -3.36 -2.47 -6.49
N ILE A 55 -2.93 -3.13 -7.57
CA ILE A 55 -2.63 -4.57 -7.58
C ILE A 55 -1.40 -4.86 -6.71
N GLU A 56 -0.34 -4.05 -6.80
CA GLU A 56 0.84 -4.18 -5.92
C GLU A 56 0.46 -4.05 -4.44
N HIS A 57 -0.36 -3.05 -4.09
CA HIS A 57 -0.87 -2.85 -2.72
C HIS A 57 -1.66 -4.05 -2.24
N TYR A 58 -2.52 -4.61 -3.09
CA TYR A 58 -3.30 -5.80 -2.75
C TYR A 58 -2.40 -7.01 -2.48
N TYR A 59 -1.35 -7.23 -3.28
CA TYR A 59 -0.40 -8.32 -3.01
C TYR A 59 0.44 -8.09 -1.75
N PHE A 60 0.73 -6.84 -1.40
CA PHE A 60 1.41 -6.51 -0.15
C PHE A 60 0.51 -6.70 1.08
N CYS A 61 -0.79 -6.40 0.93
CA CYS A 61 -1.77 -6.35 2.01
C CYS A 61 -3.17 -6.55 1.42
N PHE A 62 -3.65 -7.79 1.33
CA PHE A 62 -4.94 -8.08 0.67
C PHE A 62 -6.13 -7.45 1.42
N ASP A 63 -6.02 -7.29 2.74
CA ASP A 63 -6.99 -6.62 3.61
C ASP A 63 -7.32 -5.18 3.17
N ARG A 64 -6.41 -4.54 2.43
CA ARG A 64 -6.65 -3.24 1.77
C ARG A 64 -7.89 -3.22 0.90
N VAL A 65 -8.30 -4.37 0.36
CA VAL A 65 -9.46 -4.52 -0.50
C VAL A 65 -10.52 -5.36 0.21
N ASP A 66 -10.15 -6.56 0.65
CA ASP A 66 -11.11 -7.57 1.12
C ASP A 66 -11.82 -7.17 2.43
N GLN A 67 -11.22 -6.27 3.22
CA GLN A 67 -11.77 -5.79 4.49
C GLN A 67 -12.16 -4.29 4.48
N SER A 68 -12.17 -3.63 3.32
CA SER A 68 -12.45 -2.19 3.19
C SER A 68 -13.93 -1.84 3.01
N GLY A 69 -14.83 -2.80 3.24
CA GLY A 69 -16.27 -2.64 3.11
C GLY A 69 -16.83 -3.09 1.75
N GLU A 70 -18.15 -3.05 1.63
CA GLU A 70 -18.86 -3.54 0.44
C GLU A 70 -18.49 -2.73 -0.81
N ASP A 71 -18.34 -3.44 -1.93
CA ASP A 71 -17.94 -2.91 -3.24
C ASP A 71 -16.57 -2.21 -3.27
N TYR A 72 -15.71 -2.36 -2.25
CA TYR A 72 -14.34 -1.84 -2.33
C TYR A 72 -13.47 -2.76 -3.19
N ASP A 73 -13.03 -2.26 -4.35
CA ASP A 73 -12.26 -3.02 -5.32
C ASP A 73 -10.95 -2.32 -5.69
N HIS A 74 -10.18 -2.96 -6.57
CA HIS A 74 -8.93 -2.41 -7.11
C HIS A 74 -9.14 -1.05 -7.82
N GLY A 75 -10.31 -0.82 -8.42
CA GLY A 75 -10.64 0.44 -9.08
C GLY A 75 -10.83 1.59 -8.09
N LYS A 76 -11.54 1.35 -6.98
CA LYS A 76 -11.68 2.33 -5.88
C LYS A 76 -10.34 2.58 -5.18
N LEU A 77 -9.54 1.53 -4.98
CA LEU A 77 -8.19 1.68 -4.46
C LEU A 77 -7.33 2.55 -5.40
N ALA A 78 -7.30 2.26 -6.70
CA ALA A 78 -6.59 3.06 -7.70
C ALA A 78 -7.04 4.53 -7.69
N GLY A 79 -8.36 4.78 -7.63
CA GLY A 79 -8.91 6.13 -7.53
C GLY A 79 -8.47 6.90 -6.27
N THR A 80 -8.19 6.19 -5.18
CA THR A 80 -7.64 6.74 -3.94
C THR A 80 -6.15 7.04 -4.09
N LEU A 81 -5.39 6.09 -4.66
CA LEU A 81 -3.94 6.22 -4.86
C LEU A 81 -3.56 7.37 -5.79
N LEU A 82 -4.42 7.72 -6.76
CA LEU A 82 -4.24 8.90 -7.61
C LEU A 82 -4.26 10.24 -6.86
N LYS A 83 -4.82 10.29 -5.66
CA LYS A 83 -5.11 11.55 -4.95
C LYS A 83 -4.45 11.64 -3.58
N SER A 84 -4.09 10.49 -2.99
CA SER A 84 -3.56 10.41 -1.64
C SER A 84 -2.05 10.50 -1.64
N ASP A 85 -1.50 11.36 -0.79
CA ASP A 85 -0.09 11.42 -0.40
C ASP A 85 0.23 10.45 0.76
N VAL A 86 -0.77 9.74 1.28
CA VAL A 86 -0.62 8.72 2.32
C VAL A 86 -1.12 7.37 1.83
N TRP A 87 -0.29 6.34 2.01
CA TRP A 87 -0.68 4.95 1.84
C TRP A 87 -0.77 4.27 3.19
N TYR A 88 -1.94 3.71 3.49
CA TYR A 88 -2.23 3.05 4.75
C TYR A 88 -2.40 1.54 4.56
N PHE A 89 -1.79 0.73 5.41
CA PHE A 89 -1.88 -0.73 5.39
C PHE A 89 -2.19 -1.23 6.80
N TRP A 90 -3.00 -2.27 6.91
CA TRP A 90 -3.35 -2.92 8.18
C TRP A 90 -3.53 -4.42 7.97
N TRP A 91 -3.27 -5.21 9.01
CA TRP A 91 -3.46 -6.66 9.01
C TRP A 91 -4.22 -7.07 10.28
N ASP A 92 -5.31 -7.84 10.15
CA ASP A 92 -6.08 -8.41 11.29
C ASP A 92 -5.79 -9.91 11.48
#